data_AF-A0A6B3HFU7-F1
#
_entry.id   AF-A0A6B3HFU7-F1
#
_cell.length_a   1.000
_cell.length_b   1.000
_cell.length_c   1.000
_cell.angle_alpha   90.00
_cell.angle_beta   90.00
_cell.angle_gamma   90.00
#
_symmetry.space_group_name_H-M   'P 1'
#
loop_
_entity.id
_entity.type
_entity.pdbx_description
1 polymer ?
#
loop_
_entity_poly.entity_id
_entity_poly.type
_entity_poly.pdbx_seq_one_letter_code
_entity_poly.pdbx_strand_id
1 'polypeptide(L)' 'MTGHAYRAGASARVLRFDCGRVCLDLVATAHPVERLDGADRLRQWLTGAGLVPPGTRLERAGPGWLAAFRDLRGQIATVV' A
#
# COMPACT_ATOMS: atom_id res chain seq x y z
N MET A 1 -11.52 30.53 -25.22
CA MET A 1 -10.12 30.08 -25.18
C MET A 1 -9.69 30.15 -23.72
N THR A 2 -9.55 29.08 -22.94
CA THR A 2 -8.87 27.79 -23.14
C THR A 2 -9.52 26.84 -22.10
N GLY A 3 -10.14 25.71 -22.46
CA GLY A 3 -9.44 24.53 -22.97
C GLY A 3 -8.80 23.68 -21.87
N HIS A 4 -9.44 23.48 -20.71
CA HIS A 4 -9.03 22.40 -19.79
C HIS A 4 -9.68 21.10 -20.23
N ALA A 5 -8.95 20.34 -21.03
CA ALA A 5 -9.28 18.97 -21.40
C ALA A 5 -9.54 18.14 -20.13
N TYR A 6 -10.77 17.67 -19.99
CA TYR A 6 -11.11 16.62 -19.05
C TYR A 6 -10.23 15.41 -19.38
N ARG A 7 -9.26 15.06 -18.51
CA ARG A 7 -8.42 13.87 -18.71
C ARG A 7 -9.32 12.64 -18.74
N ALA A 8 -9.52 12.10 -19.94
CA ALA A 8 -10.04 10.76 -20.16
C ALA A 8 -9.04 9.75 -19.55
N GLY A 9 -9.22 9.43 -18.27
CA GLY A 9 -8.39 8.45 -17.56
C GLY A 9 -9.04 7.89 -16.29
N ALA A 10 -10.32 8.21 -16.04
CA ALA A 10 -11.06 7.84 -14.84
C ALA A 10 -12.08 6.70 -15.04
N SER A 11 -12.25 6.16 -16.26
CA SER A 11 -13.28 5.15 -16.54
C SER A 11 -12.80 3.70 -16.45
N ALA A 12 -11.49 3.43 -16.41
CA ALA A 12 -10.94 2.08 -16.20
C ALA A 12 -10.58 1.77 -14.73
N ARG A 13 -10.53 2.79 -13.87
CA ARG A 13 -10.04 2.67 -12.48
C ARG A 13 -11.14 2.30 -11.47
N VAL A 14 -12.40 2.62 -11.77
CA VAL A 14 -13.53 2.40 -10.86
C VAL A 14 -13.98 0.92 -10.80
N LEU A 15 -13.59 0.10 -11.78
CA LEU A 15 -13.99 -1.31 -11.88
C LEU A 15 -12.90 -2.30 -11.46
N ARG A 16 -11.72 -1.81 -11.01
CA ARG A 16 -10.65 -2.69 -10.55
C ARG A 16 -10.70 -2.75 -9.04
N PHE A 17 -10.81 -3.96 -8.49
CA PHE A 17 -10.53 -4.23 -7.09
C PHE A 17 -9.07 -3.85 -6.82
N ASP A 18 -8.84 -2.63 -6.33
CA ASP A 18 -7.50 -2.05 -6.17
C ASP A 18 -6.68 -2.78 -5.10
N CYS A 19 -7.38 -3.49 -4.19
CA CYS A 19 -6.81 -4.39 -3.21
C CYS A 19 -5.85 -5.43 -3.82
N GLY A 20 -6.06 -5.89 -5.06
CA GLY A 20 -5.18 -6.87 -5.69
C GLY A 20 -3.74 -6.38 -5.86
N ARG A 21 -3.56 -5.13 -6.29
CA ARG A 21 -2.23 -4.54 -6.47
C ARG A 21 -1.53 -4.34 -5.14
N VAL A 22 -2.22 -3.75 -4.16
CA VAL A 22 -1.62 -3.48 -2.85
C VAL A 22 -1.28 -4.76 -2.07
N CYS A 23 -2.07 -5.83 -2.20
CA CYS A 23 -1.73 -7.14 -1.64
C CYS A 23 -0.46 -7.72 -2.25
N LEU A 24 -0.31 -7.66 -3.58
CA LEU A 24 0.90 -8.11 -4.27
C LEU A 24 2.12 -7.24 -3.91
N ASP A 25 1.95 -5.92 -3.87
CA ASP A 25 3.00 -4.99 -3.45
C ASP A 25 3.42 -5.25 -1.99
N LEU A 26 2.49 -5.65 -1.11
CA LEU A 26 2.80 -6.06 0.26
C LEU A 26 3.63 -7.34 0.29
N VAL A 27 3.27 -8.38 -0.47
CA VAL A 27 4.05 -9.63 -0.58
C VAL A 27 5.46 -9.36 -1.10
N ALA A 28 5.60 -8.49 -2.10
CA ALA A 28 6.88 -8.11 -2.69
C ALA A 28 7.85 -7.44 -1.69
N THR A 29 7.36 -6.91 -0.57
CA THR A 29 8.24 -6.32 0.47
C THR A 29 9.19 -7.33 1.12
N ALA A 30 8.94 -8.64 0.99
CA ALA A 30 9.80 -9.69 1.52
C ALA A 30 10.96 -10.09 0.59
N HIS A 31 10.92 -9.71 -0.70
CA HIS A 31 11.81 -10.28 -1.72
C HIS A 31 12.57 -9.22 -2.52
N PRO A 32 13.88 -9.36 -2.76
CA PRO A 32 14.80 -10.37 -2.21
C PRO A 32 15.23 -10.11 -0.75
N VAL A 33 14.91 -8.94 -0.21
CA VAL A 33 15.28 -8.52 1.15
C VAL A 33 14.04 -7.98 1.86
N GLU A 34 14.01 -8.11 3.19
CA GLU A 34 12.96 -7.54 4.03
C GLU A 34 12.99 -6.01 3.95
N ARG A 35 11.96 -5.41 3.36
CA ARG A 35 11.81 -3.95 3.22
C ARG A 35 10.93 -3.32 4.30
N LEU A 36 10.12 -4.11 4.99
CA LEU A 36 9.37 -3.69 6.17
C LEU A 36 10.20 -4.07 7.41
N ASP A 37 11.37 -3.47 7.56
CA ASP A 37 12.33 -3.73 8.64
C ASP A 37 12.05 -2.94 9.93
N GLY A 38 11.21 -1.91 9.86
CA GLY A 38 10.84 -1.06 10.99
C GLY A 38 9.50 -0.35 10.81
N ALA A 39 9.00 0.23 11.91
CA ALA A 39 7.73 0.95 11.93
C ALA A 39 7.72 2.15 10.97
N ASP A 40 8.84 2.85 10.80
CA ASP A 40 8.94 3.97 9.87
C ASP A 40 8.84 3.54 8.41
N ARG A 41 9.40 2.38 8.05
CA ARG A 41 9.21 1.80 6.71
C ARG A 41 7.77 1.38 6.46
N LEU A 42 7.10 0.81 7.47
CA LEU A 42 5.67 0.51 7.37
C LEU A 42 4.85 1.78 7.11
N ARG A 43 5.09 2.86 7.86
CA ARG A 43 4.39 4.14 7.65
C ARG A 43 4.61 4.70 6.25
N GLN A 44 5.86 4.69 5.78
CA GLN A 44 6.20 5.12 4.42
C GLN A 44 5.48 4.28 3.37
N TRP A 45 5.42 2.95 3.56
CA TRP A 45 4.73 2.06 2.65
C TRP A 45 3.22 2.31 2.63
N LEU A 46 2.57 2.49 3.79
CA LEU A 46 1.13 2.78 3.88
C LEU A 46 0.76 4.07 3.13
N THR A 47 1.57 5.13 3.29
CA THR A 47 1.36 6.39 2.56
C THR A 47 1.66 6.23 1.06
N GLY A 48 2.76 5.56 0.71
CA GLY A 48 3.17 5.34 -0.68
C GLY A 48 2.20 4.46 -1.47
N ALA A 49 1.57 3.48 -0.82
CA ALA A 49 0.55 2.62 -1.41
C ALA A 49 -0.84 3.29 -1.47
N GLY A 50 -1.00 4.51 -0.94
CA GLY A 50 -2.27 5.23 -0.95
C GLY A 50 -3.32 4.67 0.00
N LEU A 51 -2.93 3.81 0.94
CA LEU A 51 -3.83 3.22 1.95
C LEU A 51 -4.23 4.24 3.03
N VAL A 52 -3.47 5.32 3.15
CA VAL A 52 -3.77 6.42 4.06
C VAL A 52 -3.72 7.76 3.31
N PRO A 53 -4.57 8.72 3.65
CA PRO A 53 -4.49 10.06 3.10
C PRO A 53 -3.12 10.70 3.34
N PRO A 54 -2.61 11.52 2.40
CA PRO A 54 -1.40 12.29 2.61
C PRO A 54 -1.51 13.18 3.85
N GLY A 55 -0.47 13.18 4.69
CA GLY A 55 -0.44 13.98 5.93
C GLY A 55 -1.12 13.32 7.15
N THR A 56 -1.67 12.12 7.01
CA THR A 56 -2.17 11.36 8.18
C THR A 56 -1.01 11.02 9.12
N ARG A 57 -1.13 11.45 10.39
CA ARG A 57 -0.17 11.11 11.45
C ARG A 57 -0.33 9.64 11.84
N LEU A 58 0.71 8.84 11.62
CA LEU A 58 0.74 7.40 11.93
C LEU A 58 1.57 7.08 13.19
N GLU A 59 1.56 7.97 14.17
CA GLU A 59 2.36 7.85 15.41
C GLU A 59 2.07 6.54 16.16
N ARG A 60 0.82 6.07 16.12
CA ARG A 60 0.37 4.80 16.74
C ARG A 60 0.73 3.55 15.94
N ALA A 61 1.14 3.67 14.68
CA ALA A 61 1.58 2.55 13.84
C ALA A 61 3.01 2.11 14.22
N GLY A 62 3.14 1.50 15.39
CA GLY A 62 4.40 1.06 15.97
C GLY A 62 4.76 -0.42 15.67
N PRO A 63 5.64 -1.04 16.47
CA PRO A 63 6.10 -2.42 16.26
C PRO A 63 4.98 -3.47 16.20
N GLY A 64 3.89 -3.29 16.96
CA GLY A 64 2.75 -4.22 16.92
C GLY A 64 2.04 -4.23 15.56
N TRP A 65 1.96 -3.08 14.89
CA TRP A 65 1.46 -3.02 13.52
C TRP A 65 2.44 -3.68 12.55
N LEU A 66 3.74 -3.47 12.72
CA LEU A 66 4.76 -4.12 11.89
C LEU A 66 4.65 -5.65 11.93
N ALA A 67 4.51 -6.22 13.12
CA ALA A 67 4.28 -7.65 13.28
C ALA A 67 3.00 -8.10 12.56
N ALA A 68 1.87 -7.43 12.82
CA ALA A 68 0.60 -7.76 12.19
C ALA A 68 0.63 -7.68 10.65
N PHE A 69 1.34 -6.71 10.07
CA PHE A 69 1.51 -6.59 8.63
C PHE A 69 2.41 -7.68 8.03
N ARG A 70 3.45 -8.10 8.75
CA ARG A 70 4.28 -9.25 8.34
C ARG A 70 3.49 -10.55 8.40
N ASP A 71 2.65 -10.73 9.41
CA ASP A 71 1.78 -11.89 9.53
C ASP A 71 0.73 -11.90 8.40
N LEU A 72 0.05 -10.78 8.17
CA LEU A 72 -0.89 -10.60 7.06
C LEU A 72 -0.22 -10.90 5.71
N ARG A 73 1.00 -10.38 5.48
CA ARG A 73 1.78 -10.66 4.28
C ARG A 73 2.02 -12.16 4.12
N GLY A 74 2.40 -12.85 5.20
CA GLY A 74 2.58 -14.29 5.19
C GLY A 74 1.31 -15.05 4.81
N GLN A 75 0.14 -14.61 5.29
CA GLN A 75 -1.15 -15.20 4.93
C GLN A 75 -1.50 -14.97 3.47
N ILE A 76 -1.35 -13.73 2.97
CA ILE A 76 -1.62 -13.38 1.57
C ILE A 76 -0.72 -14.17 0.61
N ALA A 77 0.55 -14.37 0.97
CA ALA A 77 1.50 -15.14 0.16
C ALA A 77 1.08 -16.60 -0.07
N THR A 78 0.14 -17.14 0.70
CA THR A 78 -0.36 -18.53 0.52
C THR A 78 -1.45 -18.65 -0.56
N VAL A 79 -2.05 -17.54 -0.97
CA VAL A 79 -3.20 -17.51 -1.90
C VAL A 79 -2.90 -16.83 -3.22
N VAL A 80 -1.68 -16.33 -3.42
CA VAL A 80 -1.22 -15.66 -4.64
C VAL A 80 -0.21 -16.49 -5.42
#